data_AF-A0A965KDW1-F1
#
_entry.id   AF-A0A965KDW1-F1
#
_cell.length_a   1.000
_cell.length_b   1.000
_cell.length_c   1.000
_cell.angle_alpha   90.00
_cell.angle_beta   90.00
_cell.angle_gamma   90.00
#
_symmetry.space_group_name_H-M   'P 1'
#
loop_
_entity.id
_entity.type
_entity.pdbx_description
1 polymer ?
#
loop_
_entity_poly.entity_id
_entity_poly.type
_entity_poly.pdbx_seq_one_letter_code
_entity_poly.pdbx_strand_id
1 'polypeptide(L)'
;MRKFLLALFLLAAVGVGAWRIFAPAPAPRNPIDRLKAPSPMETVKVSRSTAPAVVVRAAPESPNKMTAQRAKMEERFTDLKEEGRRIRETLIANDPKAAQAYSAISQRPEYRQLVDQRHQIEAAWATAPDGERGAMLEQMNNLRQQGIAMLLAEIQRVNSQPAGETLQRSAPGTLQLSNGQAPAPAPAPPAPIVFQ
;
A
#
# COMPACT_ATOMS: atom_id res chain seq x y z
N MET A 1 -8.94 -35.72 -18.96
CA MET A 1 -8.61 -34.72 -17.90
C MET A 1 -7.41 -35.09 -17.01
N ARG A 2 -7.06 -36.37 -16.79
CA ARG A 2 -5.89 -36.77 -15.96
C ARG A 2 -4.51 -36.27 -16.45
N LYS A 3 -4.34 -36.11 -17.77
CA LYS A 3 -3.08 -35.69 -18.40
C LYS A 3 -2.77 -34.19 -18.17
N PHE A 4 -3.80 -33.36 -18.03
CA PHE A 4 -3.67 -31.93 -17.72
C PHE A 4 -3.29 -31.68 -16.26
N LEU A 5 -3.76 -32.53 -15.32
CA LEU A 5 -3.35 -32.42 -13.91
C LEU A 5 -1.87 -32.79 -13.70
N LEU A 6 -1.35 -33.78 -14.43
CA LEU A 6 0.06 -34.15 -14.36
C LEU A 6 0.98 -33.07 -14.94
N ALA A 7 0.56 -32.40 -16.02
CA ALA A 7 1.30 -31.27 -16.60
C ALA A 7 1.33 -30.05 -15.65
N LEU A 8 0.22 -29.77 -14.95
CA LEU A 8 0.15 -28.69 -13.97
C LEU A 8 1.06 -28.95 -12.75
N PHE A 9 1.13 -30.20 -12.28
CA PHE A 9 1.98 -30.59 -11.16
C PHE A 9 3.47 -30.49 -11.48
N LEU A 10 3.87 -30.86 -12.70
CA LEU A 10 5.26 -30.73 -13.14
C LEU A 10 5.67 -29.25 -13.33
N LEU A 11 4.78 -28.39 -13.81
CA LEU A 11 5.05 -26.95 -13.93
C LEU A 11 5.22 -26.29 -12.55
N ALA A 12 4.43 -26.69 -11.55
CA ALA A 12 4.54 -26.19 -10.18
C ALA A 12 5.85 -26.62 -9.50
N ALA A 13 6.35 -27.83 -9.79
CA ALA A 13 7.60 -28.33 -9.21
C ALA A 13 8.84 -27.58 -9.71
N VAL A 14 8.84 -27.13 -10.98
CA VAL A 14 9.99 -26.39 -11.56
C VAL A 14 10.04 -24.93 -11.06
N GLY A 15 8.88 -24.30 -10.80
CA GLY A 15 8.82 -22.93 -10.25
C GLY A 15 9.39 -22.81 -8.82
N VAL A 16 9.22 -23.83 -7.98
CA VAL A 16 9.72 -23.84 -6.59
C VAL A 16 11.23 -24.10 -6.54
N GLY A 17 11.78 -24.86 -7.49
CA GLY A 17 13.21 -25.15 -7.57
C GLY A 17 14.08 -23.94 -7.89
N ALA A 18 13.59 -23.01 -8.71
CA ALA A 18 14.34 -21.82 -9.13
C ALA A 18 14.41 -20.72 -8.05
N TRP A 19 13.46 -20.67 -7.11
CA TRP A 19 13.43 -19.61 -6.07
C TRP A 19 14.42 -19.86 -4.92
N ARG A 20 14.94 -21.09 -4.78
CA ARG A 20 15.93 -21.44 -3.75
C ARG A 20 17.38 -21.12 -4.13
N ILE A 21 17.65 -20.76 -5.39
CA ILE A 21 19.02 -20.49 -5.88
C ILE A 21 19.30 -18.98 -5.98
N PHE A 22 18.26 -18.13 -5.88
CA PHE A 22 18.36 -16.67 -6.02
C PHE A 22 17.97 -15.91 -4.74
N ALA A 23 17.96 -16.58 -3.58
CA ALA A 23 17.79 -15.92 -2.30
C ALA A 23 19.10 -15.23 -1.90
N PRO A 24 19.12 -13.90 -1.68
CA PRO A 24 20.29 -13.21 -1.14
C PRO A 24 20.61 -13.75 0.27
N ALA A 25 21.89 -13.97 0.54
CA ALA A 25 22.38 -14.53 1.81
C ALA A 25 21.90 -13.71 3.03
N PRO A 26 21.49 -14.38 4.12
CA PRO A 26 21.11 -13.68 5.34
C PRO A 26 22.32 -12.94 5.93
N ALA A 27 22.14 -11.66 6.23
CA ALA A 27 23.12 -10.79 6.87
C ALA A 27 23.65 -11.38 8.21
N PRO A 28 24.91 -11.08 8.58
CA PRO A 28 25.62 -11.73 9.68
C PRO A 28 24.95 -11.51 11.04
N ARG A 29 24.80 -12.62 11.78
CA ARG A 29 24.29 -12.70 13.16
C ARG A 29 25.25 -11.99 14.13
N ASN A 30 24.71 -11.12 14.98
CA ASN A 30 25.44 -10.40 16.02
C ASN A 30 26.24 -11.35 16.95
N PRO A 31 27.46 -10.99 17.38
CA PRO A 31 28.37 -11.85 18.15
C PRO A 31 27.97 -12.10 19.62
N ILE A 32 26.85 -11.54 20.10
CA ILE A 32 26.43 -11.62 21.51
C ILE A 32 25.79 -12.98 21.86
N ASP A 33 25.25 -13.72 20.89
CA ASP A 33 24.62 -15.04 21.13
C ASP A 33 25.62 -16.20 21.31
N ARG A 34 26.93 -15.97 21.08
CA ARG A 34 27.96 -17.01 21.20
C ARG A 34 28.35 -17.37 22.64
N LEU A 35 27.86 -16.66 23.65
CA LEU A 35 28.29 -16.86 25.05
C LEU A 35 27.31 -17.68 25.91
N LYS A 36 26.25 -18.23 25.33
CA LYS A 36 25.33 -19.14 26.06
C LYS A 36 25.33 -20.55 25.48
N ALA A 37 26.51 -21.07 25.18
CA ALA A 37 26.73 -22.48 24.91
C ALA A 37 27.59 -23.10 26.03
N PRO A 38 27.03 -23.97 26.88
CA PRO A 38 27.78 -25.08 27.44
C PRO A 38 27.66 -26.27 26.48
N SER A 39 28.77 -26.61 25.85
CA SER A 39 28.99 -27.83 25.07
C SER A 39 29.87 -28.79 25.91
N PRO A 40 30.23 -30.00 25.46
CA PRO A 40 29.42 -31.21 25.26
C PRO A 40 30.09 -32.42 25.98
N MET A 41 29.40 -33.55 26.11
CA MET A 41 30.07 -34.87 26.11
C MET A 41 29.13 -35.93 25.53
N GLU A 42 29.60 -36.60 24.49
CA GLU A 42 29.05 -37.81 23.90
C GLU A 42 28.99 -38.95 24.93
N THR A 43 28.00 -39.84 24.86
CA THR A 43 28.16 -41.26 24.44
C THR A 43 26.89 -42.11 24.66
N VAL A 44 26.63 -42.96 23.66
CA VAL A 44 26.16 -44.36 23.78
C VAL A 44 24.68 -44.65 24.10
N LYS A 45 24.09 -45.39 23.15
CA LYS A 45 22.83 -46.16 23.18
C LYS A 45 22.51 -46.82 24.53
N VAL A 46 21.23 -46.87 24.90
CA VAL A 46 20.52 -48.07 25.40
C VAL A 46 19.01 -47.80 25.53
N SER A 47 18.23 -48.61 24.83
CA SER A 47 16.94 -49.25 25.16
C SER A 47 15.81 -48.50 25.91
N ARG A 48 14.64 -48.49 25.23
CA ARG A 48 13.29 -48.89 25.72
C ARG A 48 12.74 -48.17 26.97
N SER A 49 11.69 -47.35 26.80
CA SER A 49 10.31 -47.66 27.23
C SER A 49 9.38 -46.42 27.18
N THR A 50 8.18 -46.63 26.62
CA THR A 50 6.87 -45.96 26.82
C THR A 50 6.76 -44.51 27.35
N ALA A 51 6.24 -43.61 26.51
CA ALA A 51 5.00 -42.84 26.75
C ALA A 51 4.65 -42.01 25.49
N PRO A 52 3.37 -41.96 25.04
CA PRO A 52 2.99 -41.14 23.90
C PRO A 52 3.00 -39.67 24.30
N ALA A 53 3.79 -38.85 23.60
CA ALA A 53 3.76 -37.41 23.73
C ALA A 53 2.35 -36.91 23.36
N VAL A 54 1.72 -36.27 24.34
CA VAL A 54 0.47 -35.54 24.22
C VAL A 54 0.54 -34.63 22.99
N VAL A 55 -0.28 -34.95 21.99
CA VAL A 55 -0.67 -33.98 20.97
C VAL A 55 -1.41 -32.87 21.71
N VAL A 56 -0.71 -31.76 21.96
CA VAL A 56 -1.34 -30.52 22.40
C VAL A 56 -2.22 -30.04 21.25
N ARG A 57 -3.44 -30.57 21.17
CA ARG A 57 -4.54 -29.91 20.48
C ARG A 57 -4.70 -28.56 21.18
N ALA A 58 -4.36 -27.49 20.48
CA ALA A 58 -4.69 -26.14 20.92
C ALA A 58 -6.18 -26.13 21.31
N ALA A 59 -6.44 -25.88 22.60
CA ALA A 59 -7.80 -25.71 23.08
C ALA A 59 -8.45 -24.55 22.29
N PRO A 60 -9.75 -24.65 21.95
CA PRO A 60 -10.44 -23.57 21.25
C PRO A 60 -10.28 -22.27 22.04
N GLU A 61 -9.84 -21.20 21.36
CA GLU A 61 -9.68 -19.89 21.98
C GLU A 61 -11.00 -19.43 22.62
N SER A 62 -10.91 -18.81 23.79
CA SER A 62 -12.12 -18.41 24.51
C SER A 62 -12.88 -17.32 23.72
N PRO A 63 -14.23 -17.38 23.64
CA PRO A 63 -15.04 -16.43 22.87
C PRO A 63 -14.76 -14.94 23.18
N ASN A 64 -14.40 -14.63 24.44
CA ASN A 64 -14.03 -13.29 24.87
C ASN A 64 -12.73 -12.78 24.22
N LYS A 65 -11.73 -13.64 23.99
CA LYS A 65 -10.47 -13.26 23.36
C LYS A 65 -10.65 -12.95 21.88
N MET A 66 -11.46 -13.75 21.17
CA MET A 66 -11.79 -13.49 19.77
C MET A 66 -12.54 -12.15 19.61
N THR A 67 -13.47 -11.85 20.52
CA THR A 67 -14.21 -10.58 20.51
C THR A 67 -13.31 -9.37 20.75
N ALA A 68 -12.38 -9.46 21.72
CA ALA A 68 -11.42 -8.40 21.99
C ALA A 68 -10.42 -8.20 20.83
N GLN A 69 -9.98 -9.29 20.19
CA GLN A 69 -9.12 -9.22 19.01
C GLN A 69 -9.86 -8.56 17.83
N ARG A 70 -11.13 -8.89 17.63
CA ARG A 70 -11.97 -8.26 16.61
C ARG A 70 -12.14 -6.76 16.83
N ALA A 71 -12.35 -6.34 18.08
CA ALA A 71 -12.42 -4.92 18.43
C ALA A 71 -11.11 -4.18 18.11
N LYS A 72 -9.96 -4.76 18.44
CA LYS A 72 -8.64 -4.19 18.09
C LYS A 72 -8.43 -4.08 16.59
N MET A 73 -8.87 -5.09 15.83
CA MET A 73 -8.79 -5.05 14.37
C MET A 73 -9.69 -3.94 13.79
N GLU A 74 -10.86 -3.71 14.38
CA GLU A 74 -11.80 -2.64 14.00
C GLU A 74 -11.21 -1.25 14.25
N GLU A 75 -10.61 -1.06 15.42
CA GLU A 75 -9.88 0.17 15.77
C GLU A 75 -8.75 0.40 14.77
N ARG A 76 -7.93 -0.62 14.50
CA ARG A 76 -6.83 -0.50 13.54
C ARG A 76 -7.31 -0.18 12.13
N PHE A 77 -8.45 -0.75 11.73
CA PHE A 77 -9.06 -0.46 10.43
C PHE A 77 -9.45 1.01 10.32
N THR A 78 -10.10 1.54 11.37
CA THR A 78 -10.50 2.94 11.47
C THR A 78 -9.28 3.87 11.45
N ASP A 79 -8.24 3.53 12.22
CA ASP A 79 -6.99 4.29 12.25
C ASP A 79 -6.34 4.36 10.87
N LEU A 80 -6.25 3.24 10.14
CA LEU A 80 -5.67 3.22 8.80
C LEU A 80 -6.44 4.14 7.84
N LYS A 81 -7.76 4.28 8.03
CA LYS A 81 -8.57 5.19 7.21
C LYS A 81 -8.25 6.65 7.51
N GLU A 82 -8.23 7.00 8.79
CA GLU A 82 -7.97 8.37 9.24
C GLU A 82 -6.51 8.79 9.06
N GLU A 83 -5.54 7.88 9.24
CA GLU A 83 -4.12 8.15 9.01
C GLU A 83 -3.85 8.62 7.58
N GLY A 84 -4.43 7.95 6.58
CA GLY A 84 -4.27 8.34 5.17
C GLY A 84 -4.82 9.75 4.90
N ARG A 85 -5.97 10.07 5.50
CA ARG A 85 -6.58 11.40 5.43
C ARG A 85 -5.72 12.46 6.12
N ARG A 86 -5.32 12.22 7.38
CA ARG A 86 -4.49 13.13 8.18
C ARG A 86 -3.16 13.44 7.52
N ILE A 87 -2.50 12.44 6.93
CA ILE A 87 -1.22 12.64 6.22
C ILE A 87 -1.45 13.54 4.99
N ARG A 88 -2.50 13.30 4.21
CA ARG A 88 -2.85 14.15 3.07
C ARG A 88 -3.13 15.58 3.50
N GLU A 89 -3.95 15.78 4.53
CA GLU A 89 -4.29 17.10 5.07
C GLU A 89 -3.04 17.82 5.59
N THR A 90 -2.18 17.10 6.32
CA THR A 90 -0.89 17.63 6.78
C THR A 90 -0.02 18.05 5.59
N LEU A 91 0.09 17.23 4.55
CA LEU A 91 0.85 17.57 3.35
C LEU A 91 0.30 18.82 2.67
N ILE A 92 -1.03 18.93 2.52
CA ILE A 92 -1.69 20.11 1.94
C ILE A 92 -1.47 21.37 2.78
N ALA A 93 -1.44 21.23 4.11
CA ALA A 93 -1.19 22.35 5.01
C ALA A 93 0.27 22.84 4.98
N ASN A 94 1.23 21.94 4.71
CA ASN A 94 2.67 22.25 4.80
C ASN A 94 3.35 22.49 3.44
N ASP A 95 2.83 21.93 2.34
CA ASP A 95 3.38 22.10 0.99
C ASP A 95 2.35 22.83 0.09
N PRO A 96 2.70 24.02 -0.44
CA PRO A 96 1.76 24.83 -1.23
C PRO A 96 1.35 24.18 -2.55
N LYS A 97 2.15 23.24 -3.07
CA LYS A 97 1.89 22.48 -4.30
C LYS A 97 1.24 21.12 -4.01
N ALA A 98 1.08 20.69 -2.76
CA ALA A 98 0.44 19.42 -2.43
C ALA A 98 -1.05 19.36 -2.83
N ALA A 99 -1.79 20.46 -2.72
CA ALA A 99 -3.18 20.50 -3.20
C ALA A 99 -3.28 20.31 -4.72
N GLN A 100 -2.37 20.93 -5.47
CA GLN A 100 -2.28 20.79 -6.93
C GLN A 100 -1.86 19.37 -7.32
N ALA A 101 -0.83 18.83 -6.67
CA ALA A 101 -0.36 17.47 -6.87
C ALA A 101 -1.47 16.45 -6.58
N TYR A 102 -2.22 16.64 -5.49
CA TYR A 102 -3.34 15.77 -5.17
C TYR A 102 -4.45 15.84 -6.22
N SER A 103 -4.78 17.04 -6.70
CA SER A 103 -5.76 17.24 -7.75
C SER A 103 -5.33 16.52 -9.04
N ALA A 104 -4.06 16.62 -9.42
CA ALA A 104 -3.52 15.96 -10.60
C ALA A 104 -3.51 14.43 -10.47
N ILE A 105 -3.03 13.89 -9.34
CA ILE A 105 -2.97 12.44 -9.14
C ILE A 105 -4.36 11.80 -9.03
N SER A 106 -5.34 12.49 -8.45
CA SER A 106 -6.73 11.99 -8.34
C SER A 106 -7.40 11.69 -9.69
N GLN A 107 -6.88 12.30 -10.77
CA GLN A 107 -7.36 12.09 -12.13
C GLN A 107 -6.68 10.92 -12.82
N ARG A 108 -5.59 10.39 -12.26
CA ARG A 108 -4.83 9.28 -12.85
C ARG A 108 -5.53 7.95 -12.63
N PRO A 109 -5.54 7.06 -13.64
CA PRO A 109 -6.23 5.78 -13.54
C PRO A 109 -5.64 4.89 -12.45
N GLU A 110 -4.32 4.91 -12.24
CA GLU A 110 -3.65 4.09 -11.23
C GLU A 110 -4.04 4.49 -9.80
N TYR A 111 -4.17 5.80 -9.55
CA TYR A 111 -4.62 6.30 -8.25
C TYR A 111 -6.09 5.97 -7.99
N ARG A 112 -6.93 6.07 -9.02
CA ARG A 112 -8.35 5.71 -8.93
C ARG A 112 -8.52 4.23 -8.63
N GLN A 113 -7.78 3.36 -9.30
CA GLN A 113 -7.78 1.92 -9.01
C GLN A 113 -7.39 1.62 -7.56
N LEU A 114 -6.38 2.30 -7.03
CA LEU A 114 -5.99 2.18 -5.62
C LEU A 114 -7.13 2.57 -4.68
N VAL A 115 -7.78 3.70 -4.96
CA VAL A 115 -8.93 4.19 -4.17
C VAL A 115 -10.12 3.22 -4.28
N ASP A 116 -10.37 2.66 -5.45
CA ASP A 116 -11.43 1.68 -5.66
C ASP A 116 -11.16 0.38 -4.88
N GLN A 117 -9.93 -0.14 -4.93
CA GLN A 117 -9.52 -1.29 -4.12
C GLN A 117 -9.67 -1.01 -2.63
N ARG A 118 -9.31 0.20 -2.19
CA ARG A 118 -9.52 0.64 -0.81
C ARG A 118 -11.01 0.57 -0.42
N HIS A 119 -11.89 1.13 -1.25
CA HIS A 119 -13.33 1.09 -1.02
C HIS A 119 -13.89 -0.34 -1.02
N GLN A 120 -13.37 -1.23 -1.85
CA GLN A 120 -13.76 -2.65 -1.85
C GLN A 120 -13.43 -3.33 -0.52
N ILE A 121 -12.23 -3.09 0.03
CA ILE A 121 -11.86 -3.60 1.35
C ILE A 121 -12.77 -3.02 2.44
N GLU A 122 -13.09 -1.71 2.36
CA GLU A 122 -14.03 -1.08 3.29
C GLU A 122 -15.44 -1.67 3.24
N ALA A 123 -15.96 -1.91 2.05
CA ALA A 123 -17.27 -2.52 1.89
C ALA A 123 -17.31 -3.96 2.42
N ALA A 124 -16.23 -4.73 2.20
CA ALA A 124 -16.14 -6.11 2.63
C ALA A 124 -15.86 -6.27 4.14
N TRP A 125 -15.28 -5.26 4.79
CA TRP A 125 -14.75 -5.35 6.15
C TRP A 125 -15.78 -5.76 7.20
N ALA A 126 -17.00 -5.21 7.13
CA ALA A 126 -18.05 -5.47 8.11
C ALA A 126 -18.44 -6.96 8.15
N THR A 127 -18.46 -7.61 6.99
CA THR A 127 -18.86 -9.02 6.82
C THR A 127 -17.69 -9.99 6.75
N ALA A 128 -16.46 -9.50 6.76
CA ALA A 128 -15.27 -10.32 6.63
C ALA A 128 -15.11 -11.30 7.82
N PRO A 129 -14.80 -12.59 7.55
CA PRO A 129 -14.42 -13.55 8.58
C PRO A 129 -13.18 -13.08 9.37
N ASP A 130 -13.13 -13.41 10.67
CA ASP A 130 -12.03 -12.96 11.53
C ASP A 130 -10.64 -13.42 11.04
N GLY A 131 -10.55 -14.58 10.38
CA GLY A 131 -9.32 -15.09 9.76
C GLY A 131 -8.82 -14.28 8.55
N GLU A 132 -9.70 -13.53 7.89
CA GLU A 132 -9.36 -12.74 6.69
C GLU A 132 -9.08 -11.27 7.03
N ARG A 133 -9.61 -10.78 8.16
CA ARG A 133 -9.44 -9.39 8.63
C ARG A 133 -7.97 -8.97 8.73
N GLY A 134 -7.08 -9.87 9.17
CA GLY A 134 -5.64 -9.59 9.23
C GLY A 134 -5.04 -9.23 7.86
N ALA A 135 -5.36 -10.03 6.83
CA ALA A 135 -4.90 -9.78 5.47
C ALA A 135 -5.51 -8.51 4.87
N MET A 136 -6.78 -8.22 5.18
CA MET A 136 -7.44 -6.98 4.75
C MET A 136 -6.79 -5.73 5.36
N LEU A 137 -6.39 -5.78 6.64
CA LEU A 137 -5.65 -4.69 7.29
C LEU A 137 -4.29 -4.45 6.62
N GLU A 138 -3.57 -5.52 6.30
CA GLU A 138 -2.29 -5.43 5.59
C GLU A 138 -2.47 -4.83 4.20
N GLN A 139 -3.47 -5.29 3.43
CA GLN A 139 -3.80 -4.73 2.12
C GLN A 139 -4.18 -3.25 2.23
N MET A 140 -5.02 -2.87 3.19
CA MET A 140 -5.39 -1.49 3.46
C MET A 140 -4.18 -0.61 3.77
N ASN A 141 -3.24 -1.12 4.59
CA ASN A 141 -2.00 -0.41 4.90
C ASN A 141 -1.10 -0.27 3.67
N ASN A 142 -0.97 -1.31 2.85
CA ASN A 142 -0.18 -1.26 1.61
C ASN A 142 -0.75 -0.24 0.61
N LEU A 143 -2.07 -0.22 0.41
CA LEU A 143 -2.74 0.78 -0.43
C LEU A 143 -2.53 2.20 0.11
N ARG A 144 -2.62 2.38 1.43
CA ARG A 144 -2.35 3.68 2.06
C ARG A 144 -0.92 4.14 1.77
N GLN A 145 0.07 3.29 2.01
CA GLN A 145 1.48 3.61 1.77
C GLN A 145 1.75 3.91 0.29
N GLN A 146 1.21 3.10 -0.63
CA GLN A 146 1.33 3.31 -2.06
C GLN A 146 0.68 4.64 -2.48
N GLY A 147 -0.51 4.97 -1.96
CA GLY A 147 -1.20 6.24 -2.22
C GLY A 147 -0.40 7.46 -1.76
N ILE A 148 0.24 7.37 -0.59
CA ILE A 148 1.12 8.42 -0.06
C ILE A 148 2.37 8.55 -0.92
N ALA A 149 3.03 7.44 -1.27
CA ALA A 149 4.23 7.45 -2.10
C ALA A 149 3.97 8.10 -3.46
N MET A 150 2.85 7.77 -4.10
CA MET A 150 2.51 8.42 -5.37
C MET A 150 2.20 9.91 -5.20
N LEU A 151 1.52 10.32 -4.11
CA LEU A 151 1.29 11.74 -3.83
C LEU A 151 2.61 12.49 -3.65
N LEU A 152 3.56 11.94 -2.88
CA LEU A 152 4.87 12.54 -2.67
C LEU A 152 5.67 12.64 -3.99
N ALA A 153 5.62 11.60 -4.83
CA ALA A 153 6.24 11.64 -6.15
C ALA A 153 5.61 12.72 -7.03
N GLU A 154 4.29 12.90 -6.96
CA GLU A 154 3.60 13.94 -7.71
C GLU A 154 3.93 15.35 -7.19
N ILE A 155 4.04 15.52 -5.87
CA ILE A 155 4.51 16.77 -5.26
C ILE A 155 5.90 17.12 -5.79
N GLN A 156 6.83 16.16 -5.80
CA GLN A 156 8.16 16.37 -6.37
C GLN A 156 8.09 16.73 -7.86
N ARG A 157 7.24 16.05 -8.63
CA ARG A 157 7.05 16.36 -10.06
C ARG A 157 6.58 17.79 -10.27
N VAL A 158 5.57 18.24 -9.51
CA VAL A 158 5.02 19.61 -9.60
C VAL A 158 6.01 20.64 -9.08
N ASN A 159 6.82 20.30 -8.06
CA ASN A 159 7.90 21.15 -7.56
C ASN A 159 8.98 21.38 -8.62
N SER A 160 9.30 20.37 -9.43
CA SER A 160 10.27 20.47 -10.53
C SER A 160 9.75 21.17 -11.79
N GLN A 161 8.46 21.49 -11.87
CA GLN A 161 7.92 22.29 -12.99
C GLN A 161 8.32 23.76 -12.81
N PRO A 162 8.79 24.44 -13.88
CA PRO A 162 9.13 25.85 -13.80
C PRO A 162 7.92 26.67 -13.35
N ALA A 163 8.15 27.60 -12.42
CA ALA A 163 7.11 28.48 -11.91
C ALA A 163 6.58 29.35 -13.07
N GLY A 164 5.38 29.05 -13.55
CA GLY A 164 4.74 29.78 -14.65
C GLY A 164 3.94 28.91 -15.60
N GLU A 165 4.22 27.61 -15.67
CA GLU A 165 3.47 26.69 -16.54
C GLU A 165 2.19 26.21 -15.85
N THR A 166 1.08 26.85 -16.15
CA THR A 166 -0.25 26.32 -15.80
C THR A 166 -0.79 25.56 -17.00
N LEU A 167 -1.08 24.27 -16.82
CA LEU A 167 -1.85 23.50 -17.79
C LEU A 167 -3.30 23.97 -17.71
N GLN A 168 -3.67 24.93 -18.56
CA GLN A 168 -5.06 25.35 -18.70
C GLN A 168 -5.76 24.44 -19.71
N ARG A 169 -6.89 23.88 -19.29
CA ARG A 169 -7.81 23.21 -20.21
C ARG A 169 -8.54 24.28 -21.01
N SER A 170 -8.12 24.47 -22.26
CA SER A 170 -8.76 25.42 -23.18
C SER A 170 -10.01 24.82 -23.86
N ALA A 171 -10.12 23.49 -23.94
CA ALA A 171 -11.27 22.76 -24.48
C ALA A 171 -11.34 21.31 -23.95
N PRO A 172 -12.47 20.60 -24.08
CA PRO A 172 -12.55 19.17 -23.77
C PRO A 172 -11.49 18.38 -24.56
N GLY A 173 -10.55 17.75 -23.86
CA GLY A 173 -9.46 16.98 -24.48
C GLY A 173 -8.23 17.77 -24.90
N THR A 174 -8.20 19.10 -24.72
CA THR A 174 -7.03 19.94 -25.05
C THR A 174 -6.45 20.58 -23.78
N LEU A 175 -5.19 20.27 -23.50
CA LEU A 175 -4.38 20.93 -22.48
C LEU A 175 -3.42 21.88 -23.18
N GLN A 176 -3.48 23.18 -22.86
CA GLN A 176 -2.48 24.15 -23.28
C GLN A 176 -1.54 24.46 -22.12
N LEU A 177 -0.24 24.45 -22.43
CA LEU A 177 0.80 24.95 -21.54
C LEU A 177 0.80 26.48 -21.65
N SER A 178 0.27 27.16 -20.64
CA SER A 178 0.29 28.62 -20.60
C SER A 178 1.43 29.07 -19.69
N ASN A 179 2.45 29.71 -20.26
CA ASN A 179 3.53 30.37 -19.51
C ASN A 179 3.00 31.69 -18.95
N GLY A 180 2.33 31.66 -17.79
CA GLY A 180 2.14 32.75 -16.83
C GLY A 180 2.00 34.21 -17.31
N GLN A 181 1.63 34.46 -18.56
CA GLN A 181 1.59 35.80 -19.12
C GLN A 181 0.21 36.35 -18.78
N ALA A 182 0.21 37.46 -18.04
CA ALA A 182 -1.01 38.16 -17.67
C ALA A 182 -1.89 38.36 -18.93
N PRO A 183 -3.21 38.14 -18.83
CA PRO A 183 -4.09 38.34 -19.98
C PRO A 183 -3.87 39.75 -20.54
N ALA A 184 -3.58 39.84 -21.83
CA ALA A 184 -3.44 41.12 -22.50
C ALA A 184 -4.72 41.95 -22.26
N PRO A 185 -4.60 43.25 -21.93
CA PRO A 185 -5.77 44.09 -21.71
C PRO A 185 -6.66 44.05 -22.95
N ALA A 186 -7.97 43.88 -22.73
CA ALA A 186 -8.95 43.85 -23.81
C ALA A 186 -8.83 45.14 -24.66
N PRO A 187 -8.91 45.04 -26.00
CA PRO A 187 -8.87 46.21 -26.86
C PRO A 187 -9.97 47.19 -26.47
N ALA A 188 -9.62 48.47 -26.33
CA ALA A 188 -10.57 49.51 -25.96
C ALA A 188 -11.73 49.57 -26.96
N PRO A 189 -12.97 49.79 -26.50
CA PRO A 189 -14.12 49.89 -27.40
C PRO A 189 -13.92 51.03 -28.41
N PRO A 190 -14.37 50.87 -29.66
CA PRO A 190 -14.24 51.91 -30.68
C PRO A 190 -14.98 53.17 -30.22
N ALA A 191 -14.35 54.34 -30.43
CA ALA A 191 -14.97 55.62 -30.11
C ALA A 191 -16.28 55.82 -30.88
N PRO A 192 -17.31 56.44 -30.27
CA PRO A 192 -18.58 56.65 -30.93
C PRO A 192 -18.40 57.59 -32.13
N ILE A 193 -18.81 57.13 -33.31
CA ILE A 193 -18.88 57.95 -34.52
C ILE A 193 -20.05 58.94 -34.32
N VAL A 194 -19.73 60.22 -34.16
CA VAL A 194 -20.70 61.32 -34.21
C VAL A 194 -20.81 61.75 -35.67
N PHE A 195 -21.96 61.48 -36.30
CA PHE A 195 -22.31 62.10 -37.57
C PHE A 195 -22.77 63.54 -37.30
N GLN A 196 -22.12 64.53 -37.93
CA GLN A 196 -22.56 65.93 -38.00
C GLN A 196 -23.36 66.15 -39.29
#